data_AF-A0A359LHJ8-F1
#
_entry.id   AF-A0A359LHJ8-F1
#
_cell.length_a   1.000
_cell.length_b   1.000
_cell.length_c   1.000
_cell.angle_alpha   90.00
_cell.angle_beta   90.00
_cell.angle_gamma   90.00
#
_symmetry.space_group_name_H-M   'P 1'
#
loop_
_entity.id
_entity.type
_entity.pdbx_description
1 polymer ?
#
loop_
_entity_poly.entity_id
_entity_poly.type
_entity_poly.pdbx_seq_one_letter_code
_entity_poly.pdbx_strand_id
1 'polypeptide(L)'
;MQKLITSIRVLFGFAILLGLGYPLFIVTISKAIFPYQANGSLLEYQGKKIGSSLIAQEFTSPKYFHSRFSAVNYNAEDSGGSNLAASNEKLYVQTKKHLRHIRAENEFEADLKIPADMVLSSASGLDPHISLDNAMLQLPRVEKHRHLDRAFIKRLI
;
A
#
# COMPACT_ATOMS: atom_id res chain seq x y z
N MET A 1 -7.12 -44.73 28.96
CA MET A 1 -6.13 -43.76 29.49
C MET A 1 -4.89 -43.57 28.61
N GLN A 2 -4.17 -44.62 28.19
CA GLN A 2 -2.93 -44.46 27.40
C GLN A 2 -3.10 -43.63 26.11
N LYS A 3 -4.14 -43.90 25.31
CA LYS A 3 -4.42 -43.12 24.09
C LYS A 3 -4.65 -41.62 24.38
N LEU A 4 -5.33 -41.29 25.48
CA LEU A 4 -5.58 -39.90 25.88
C LEU A 4 -4.29 -39.18 26.25
N ILE A 5 -3.40 -39.84 27.01
CA ILE A 5 -2.10 -39.26 27.42
C ILE A 5 -1.21 -39.03 26.20
N THR A 6 -1.16 -39.98 25.26
CA THR A 6 -0.40 -39.82 24.01
C THR A 6 -0.92 -38.64 23.20
N SER A 7 -2.24 -38.50 23.04
CA SER A 7 -2.83 -37.36 22.30
C SER A 7 -2.49 -36.02 22.94
N ILE A 8 -2.54 -35.92 24.28
CA ILE A 8 -2.19 -34.68 25.00
C ILE A 8 -0.70 -34.34 24.76
N ARG A 9 0.20 -35.32 24.84
CA ARG A 9 1.64 -35.09 24.60
C ARG A 9 1.92 -34.61 23.19
N VAL A 10 1.27 -35.23 22.20
CA VAL A 10 1.41 -34.83 20.79
C VAL A 10 0.88 -33.41 20.60
N LEU A 11 -0.29 -33.08 21.16
CA LEU A 11 -0.86 -31.72 21.11
C LEU A 11 0.09 -30.68 21.70
N PHE A 12 0.60 -30.89 22.92
CA PHE A 12 1.54 -29.96 23.54
C PHE A 12 2.88 -29.90 22.80
N GLY A 13 3.37 -31.04 22.31
CA GLY A 13 4.59 -31.09 21.50
C GLY A 13 4.47 -30.23 20.24
N PHE A 14 3.38 -30.37 19.49
CA PHE A 14 3.14 -29.54 18.30
C PHE A 14 2.83 -28.09 18.65
N ALA A 15 2.12 -27.81 19.74
CA ALA A 15 1.86 -26.44 20.19
C ALA A 15 3.16 -25.69 20.52
N ILE A 16 4.10 -26.35 21.22
CA ILE A 16 5.42 -25.76 21.52
C ILE A 16 6.25 -25.64 20.24
N LEU A 17 6.29 -26.68 19.41
CA LEU A 17 7.08 -26.68 18.19
C LEU A 17 6.62 -25.60 17.20
N LEU A 18 5.31 -25.49 16.95
CA LEU A 18 4.75 -24.58 15.95
C LEU A 18 4.43 -23.19 16.52
N GLY A 19 4.14 -23.08 17.81
CA GLY A 19 3.83 -21.81 18.48
C GLY A 19 5.05 -21.06 19.02
N LEU A 20 6.15 -21.78 19.33
CA LEU A 20 7.38 -21.16 19.87
C LEU A 20 8.60 -21.49 19.03
N GLY A 21 8.86 -22.79 18.77
CA GLY A 21 10.07 -23.22 18.06
C GLY A 21 10.17 -22.62 16.66
N TYR A 22 9.11 -22.75 15.86
CA TYR A 22 9.06 -22.26 14.49
C TYR A 22 9.12 -20.72 14.40
N PRO A 23 8.30 -19.93 15.12
CA PRO A 23 8.37 -18.46 15.07
C PRO A 23 9.74 -17.91 15.50
N LEU A 24 10.33 -18.45 16.57
CA LEU A 24 11.64 -18.00 17.05
C LEU A 24 12.75 -18.32 16.04
N PHE A 25 12.71 -19.51 15.45
CA PHE A 25 13.65 -19.90 14.40
C PHE A 25 13.57 -18.95 13.19
N ILE A 26 12.35 -18.70 12.69
CA ILE A 26 12.12 -17.81 11.55
C ILE A 26 12.54 -16.37 11.87
N VAL A 27 12.18 -15.82 13.04
CA VAL A 27 12.57 -14.45 13.43
C VAL A 27 14.07 -14.31 13.52
N THR A 28 14.75 -15.30 14.09
CA THR A 28 16.22 -15.28 14.27
C THR A 28 16.92 -15.25 12.91
N ILE A 29 16.54 -16.17 12.02
CA ILE A 29 17.13 -16.23 10.67
C ILE A 29 16.80 -14.95 9.87
N SER A 30 15.54 -14.50 9.92
CA SER A 30 15.10 -13.32 9.17
C SER A 30 15.85 -12.07 9.62
N LYS A 31 16.04 -11.86 10.93
CA LYS A 31 16.80 -10.71 11.44
C LYS A 31 18.30 -10.82 11.16
N ALA A 32 18.86 -12.03 11.12
CA ALA A 32 20.27 -12.23 10.83
C ALA A 32 20.61 -11.96 9.35
N ILE A 33 19.76 -12.40 8.42
CA ILE A 33 20.03 -12.33 6.97
C ILE A 33 19.37 -11.10 6.32
N PHE A 34 18.16 -10.72 6.77
CA PHE A 34 17.34 -9.65 6.17
C PHE A 34 16.85 -8.63 7.22
N PRO A 35 17.76 -7.97 7.96
CA PRO A 35 17.37 -7.09 9.06
C PRO A 35 16.49 -5.91 8.61
N TYR A 36 16.70 -5.37 7.40
CA TYR A 36 15.88 -4.26 6.90
C TYR A 36 14.41 -4.67 6.68
N GLN A 37 14.18 -5.78 5.98
CA GLN A 37 12.86 -6.29 5.67
C GLN A 37 12.16 -6.84 6.92
N ALA A 38 12.89 -7.58 7.77
CA ALA A 38 12.36 -8.15 9.00
C ALA A 38 11.92 -7.10 10.03
N ASN A 39 12.46 -5.87 9.94
CA ASN A 39 12.02 -4.73 10.75
C ASN A 39 11.01 -3.82 10.01
N GLY A 40 10.41 -4.28 8.92
CA GLY A 40 9.31 -3.61 8.24
C GLY A 40 9.71 -2.67 7.10
N SER A 41 10.95 -2.74 6.61
CA SER A 41 11.45 -1.90 5.50
C SER A 41 11.22 -0.40 5.73
N LEU A 42 11.55 0.05 6.95
CA LEU A 42 11.29 1.41 7.40
C LEU A 42 12.17 2.43 6.69
N LEU A 43 11.56 3.52 6.24
CA LEU A 43 12.23 4.65 5.64
C LEU A 43 12.52 5.70 6.71
N GLU A 44 13.73 6.23 6.68
CA GLU A 44 14.20 7.26 7.61
C GLU A 44 14.65 8.51 6.84
N TYR A 45 14.26 9.67 7.35
CA TYR A 45 14.70 10.96 6.85
C TYR A 45 15.15 11.81 8.03
N GLN A 46 16.40 12.26 8.00
CA GLN A 46 17.02 13.05 9.07
C GLN A 46 16.92 12.39 10.46
N GLY A 47 17.13 11.06 10.52
CA GLY A 47 17.06 10.29 11.77
C GLY A 47 15.65 10.04 12.31
N LYS A 48 14.60 10.49 11.60
CA LYS A 48 13.21 10.23 11.95
C LYS A 48 12.63 9.17 11.02
N LYS A 49 11.93 8.18 11.59
CA LYS A 49 11.13 7.21 10.84
C LYS A 49 9.94 7.92 10.21
N ILE A 50 9.86 7.89 8.89
CA ILE A 50 8.82 8.58 8.11
C ILE A 50 7.80 7.61 7.50
N GLY A 51 8.04 6.30 7.57
CA GLY A 51 7.12 5.30 7.05
C GLY A 51 7.80 3.98 6.72
N SER A 52 7.14 3.16 5.91
CA SER A 52 7.69 1.95 5.31
C SER A 52 7.64 2.07 3.80
N SER A 53 8.59 1.46 3.09
CA SER A 53 8.52 1.36 1.62
C SER A 53 7.33 0.53 1.12
N LEU A 54 6.64 -0.18 2.00
CA LEU A 54 5.56 -1.12 1.67
C LEU A 54 4.16 -0.57 1.99
N ILE A 55 4.05 0.60 2.63
CA ILE A 55 2.78 1.12 3.16
C ILE A 55 2.51 2.50 2.57
N ALA A 56 1.36 2.63 1.89
CA ALA A 56 0.89 3.91 1.39
C ALA A 56 0.57 4.89 2.51
N GLN A 57 0.73 6.17 2.21
CA GLN A 57 0.35 7.28 3.10
C GLN A 57 -0.59 8.21 2.36
N GLU A 58 -1.39 8.94 3.12
CA GLU A 58 -2.23 9.99 2.54
C GLU A 58 -1.36 11.18 2.11
N PHE A 59 -1.18 11.32 0.80
CA PHE A 59 -0.58 12.52 0.21
C PHE A 59 -1.68 13.47 -0.27
N THR A 60 -1.72 14.67 0.29
CA THR A 60 -2.72 15.70 -0.04
C THR A 60 -2.13 16.89 -0.79
N SER A 61 -0.80 17.05 -0.78
CA SER A 61 -0.14 18.19 -1.42
C SER A 61 0.09 17.92 -2.91
N PRO A 62 -0.23 18.89 -3.80
CA PRO A 62 -0.06 18.73 -5.24
C PRO A 62 1.40 18.59 -5.70
N LYS A 63 2.35 18.71 -4.76
CA LYS A 63 3.78 18.46 -4.95
C LYS A 63 4.15 16.98 -4.92
N TYR A 64 3.27 16.09 -4.51
CA TYR A 64 3.55 14.65 -4.43
C TYR A 64 2.80 13.87 -5.50
N PHE A 65 3.33 12.71 -5.83
CA PHE A 65 2.55 11.67 -6.51
C PHE A 65 1.54 11.12 -5.52
N HIS A 66 0.30 11.00 -5.97
CA HIS A 66 -0.80 10.47 -5.17
C HIS A 66 -0.97 8.99 -5.53
N SER A 67 -0.96 8.15 -4.50
CA SER A 67 -1.21 6.72 -4.62
C SER A 67 -2.67 6.45 -4.97
N ARG A 68 -3.00 5.17 -5.16
CA ARG A 68 -4.38 4.71 -5.33
C ARG A 68 -5.22 5.10 -4.12
N PHE A 69 -6.51 5.35 -4.33
CA PHE A 69 -7.43 5.60 -3.22
C PHE A 69 -7.43 4.46 -2.21
N SER A 70 -7.53 4.81 -0.93
CA SER A 70 -7.65 3.86 0.16
C SER A 70 -9.11 3.67 0.56
N ALA A 71 -9.50 2.41 0.83
CA ALA A 71 -10.78 2.11 1.47
C ALA A 71 -10.72 2.26 3.01
N VAL A 72 -9.51 2.27 3.60
CA VAL A 72 -9.24 2.38 5.05
C VAL A 72 -8.58 3.71 5.42
N ASN A 73 -8.72 4.74 4.58
CA ASN A 73 -8.10 6.07 4.78
C ASN A 73 -6.59 6.04 5.10
N TYR A 74 -5.83 5.12 4.48
CA TYR A 74 -4.39 4.95 4.70
C TYR A 74 -3.99 4.65 6.15
N ASN A 75 -4.93 4.18 6.97
CA ASN A 75 -4.67 3.80 8.36
C ASN A 75 -3.89 2.48 8.41
N ALA A 76 -2.64 2.51 8.87
CA ALA A 76 -1.80 1.32 8.96
C ALA A 76 -2.27 0.28 10.00
N GLU A 77 -3.18 0.65 10.90
CA GLU A 77 -3.83 -0.29 11.83
C GLU A 77 -4.99 -1.06 11.19
N ASP A 78 -5.44 -0.64 10.00
CA ASP A 78 -6.54 -1.26 9.26
C ASP A 78 -6.06 -1.73 7.88
N SER A 79 -6.60 -2.84 7.40
CA SER A 79 -6.24 -3.39 6.09
C SER A 79 -7.45 -4.04 5.46
N GLY A 80 -7.92 -3.47 4.36
CA GLY A 80 -9.11 -3.94 3.68
C GLY A 80 -9.44 -3.16 2.43
N GLY A 81 -10.24 -3.78 1.58
CA GLY A 81 -10.76 -3.20 0.35
C GLY A 81 -12.17 -2.66 0.53
N SER A 82 -12.67 -1.95 -0.48
CA SER A 82 -14.06 -1.45 -0.46
C SER A 82 -15.10 -2.56 -0.48
N ASN A 83 -14.74 -3.76 -0.97
CA ASN A 83 -15.61 -4.94 -1.08
C ASN A 83 -16.95 -4.69 -1.80
N LEU A 84 -16.97 -3.72 -2.73
CA LEU A 84 -18.13 -3.41 -3.54
C LEU A 84 -18.12 -4.24 -4.84
N ALA A 85 -19.22 -4.92 -5.12
CA ALA A 85 -19.41 -5.64 -6.38
C ALA A 85 -19.59 -4.66 -7.57
N ALA A 86 -19.30 -5.13 -8.79
CA ALA A 86 -19.47 -4.34 -10.02
C ALA A 86 -20.92 -3.87 -10.26
N SER A 87 -21.91 -4.64 -9.78
CA SER A 87 -23.33 -4.30 -9.84
C SER A 87 -23.79 -3.34 -8.74
N ASN A 88 -22.92 -2.99 -7.79
CA ASN A 88 -23.27 -2.12 -6.67
C ASN A 88 -23.19 -0.64 -7.08
N GLU A 89 -24.31 0.08 -6.95
CA GLU A 89 -24.40 1.50 -7.30
C GLU A 89 -23.39 2.39 -6.54
N LYS A 90 -23.05 2.03 -5.29
CA LYS A 90 -22.07 2.78 -4.49
C LYS A 90 -20.69 2.83 -5.16
N LEU A 91 -20.29 1.75 -5.84
CA LEU A 91 -19.02 1.69 -6.56
C LEU A 91 -19.02 2.69 -7.71
N TYR A 92 -20.13 2.79 -8.44
CA TYR A 92 -20.28 3.73 -9.54
C TYR A 92 -20.23 5.19 -9.07
N VAL A 93 -20.96 5.51 -8.00
CA VAL A 93 -20.95 6.85 -7.38
C VAL A 93 -19.55 7.21 -6.88
N GLN A 94 -18.87 6.30 -6.19
CA GLN A 94 -17.52 6.51 -5.68
C GLN A 94 -16.52 6.71 -6.83
N THR A 95 -16.56 5.86 -7.85
CA THR A 95 -15.68 5.95 -9.02
C THR A 95 -15.87 7.28 -9.76
N LYS A 96 -17.12 7.74 -9.91
CA LYS A 96 -17.41 9.07 -10.47
C LYS A 96 -16.84 10.20 -9.62
N LYS A 97 -16.95 10.12 -8.30
CA LYS A 97 -16.37 11.11 -7.38
C LYS A 97 -14.85 11.17 -7.51
N HIS A 98 -14.20 10.01 -7.48
CA HIS A 98 -12.75 9.89 -7.66
C HIS A 98 -12.29 10.43 -9.01
N LEU A 99 -12.98 10.08 -10.08
CA LEU A 99 -12.68 10.54 -11.44
C LEU A 99 -12.77 12.08 -11.54
N ARG A 100 -13.82 12.68 -10.98
CA ARG A 100 -13.96 14.14 -10.93
C ARG A 100 -12.83 14.80 -10.14
N HIS A 101 -12.47 14.22 -8.98
CA HIS A 101 -11.37 14.73 -8.16
C HIS A 101 -10.04 14.70 -8.92
N ILE A 102 -9.70 13.58 -9.55
CA ILE A 102 -8.46 13.42 -10.32
C ILE A 102 -8.39 14.39 -11.50
N ARG A 103 -9.48 14.52 -12.26
CA ARG A 103 -9.52 15.43 -13.39
C ARG A 103 -9.32 16.88 -12.96
N ALA A 104 -9.96 17.29 -11.86
CA ALA A 104 -9.79 18.63 -11.32
C ALA A 104 -8.37 18.86 -10.78
N GLU A 105 -7.83 17.90 -10.03
CA GLU A 105 -6.49 18.01 -9.43
C GLU A 105 -5.38 18.11 -10.48
N ASN A 106 -5.48 17.35 -11.56
CA ASN A 106 -4.43 17.27 -12.58
C ASN A 106 -4.75 18.09 -13.83
N GLU A 107 -5.83 18.90 -13.81
CA GLU A 107 -6.27 19.75 -14.93
C GLU A 107 -6.47 18.95 -16.24
N PHE A 108 -7.05 17.74 -16.15
CA PHE A 108 -7.24 16.86 -17.31
C PHE A 108 -8.48 17.20 -18.14
N GLU A 109 -8.33 17.14 -19.46
CA GLU A 109 -9.43 17.20 -20.43
C GLU A 109 -10.45 16.08 -20.22
N ALA A 110 -11.71 16.32 -20.58
CA ALA A 110 -12.82 15.41 -20.26
C ALA A 110 -12.73 14.04 -20.96
N ASP A 111 -12.14 14.00 -22.15
CA ASP A 111 -12.01 12.81 -23.01
C ASP A 111 -10.73 12.01 -22.77
N LEU A 112 -9.78 12.54 -21.99
CA LEU A 112 -8.56 11.84 -21.64
C LEU A 112 -8.89 10.50 -20.96
N LYS A 113 -8.30 9.42 -21.49
CA LYS A 113 -8.39 8.08 -20.90
C LYS A 113 -7.52 8.02 -19.65
N ILE A 114 -8.14 7.74 -18.51
CA ILE A 114 -7.48 7.65 -17.21
C ILE A 114 -7.32 6.17 -16.85
N PRO A 115 -6.12 5.73 -16.44
CA PRO A 115 -5.89 4.34 -16.06
C PRO A 115 -6.66 3.98 -14.79
N ALA A 116 -7.07 2.72 -14.68
CA ALA A 116 -7.99 2.27 -13.64
C ALA A 116 -7.39 2.38 -12.23
N ASP A 117 -6.08 2.19 -12.07
CA ASP A 117 -5.40 2.28 -10.77
C ASP A 117 -5.42 3.69 -10.18
N MET A 118 -5.49 4.73 -11.02
CA MET A 118 -5.63 6.10 -10.57
C MET A 118 -6.98 6.30 -9.85
N VAL A 119 -8.06 5.69 -10.37
CA VAL A 119 -9.43 5.96 -9.90
C VAL A 119 -9.92 4.95 -8.86
N LEU A 120 -9.56 3.68 -9.02
CA LEU A 120 -10.09 2.59 -8.20
C LEU A 120 -9.24 2.37 -6.95
N SER A 121 -9.92 2.15 -5.83
CA SER A 121 -9.26 1.83 -4.56
C SER A 121 -8.53 0.49 -4.61
N SER A 122 -7.44 0.37 -3.85
CA SER A 122 -6.70 -0.90 -3.72
C SER A 122 -7.41 -1.91 -2.80
N ALA A 123 -7.00 -3.19 -2.89
CA ALA A 123 -7.60 -4.28 -2.11
C ALA A 123 -7.13 -4.31 -0.64
N SER A 124 -5.91 -3.87 -0.35
CA SER A 124 -5.43 -3.72 1.03
C SER A 124 -5.81 -2.37 1.63
N GLY A 125 -6.11 -1.37 0.79
CA GLY A 125 -6.22 0.02 1.20
C GLY A 125 -4.88 0.69 1.52
N LEU A 126 -3.77 -0.04 1.46
CA LEU A 126 -2.43 0.44 1.83
C LEU A 126 -1.39 0.27 0.70
N ASP A 127 -1.84 0.05 -0.54
CA ASP A 127 -0.97 -0.15 -1.71
C ASP A 127 -0.20 1.13 -2.09
N PRO A 128 1.14 1.18 -1.93
CA PRO A 128 1.93 2.36 -2.27
C PRO A 128 2.22 2.47 -3.78
N HIS A 129 1.89 1.45 -4.57
CA HIS A 129 2.28 1.38 -5.96
C HIS A 129 1.20 1.93 -6.89
N ILE A 130 1.65 2.52 -7.99
CA ILE A 130 0.83 2.98 -9.11
C ILE A 130 1.49 2.52 -10.42
N SER A 131 0.69 2.42 -11.48
CA SER A 131 1.20 2.13 -12.81
C SER A 131 2.08 3.27 -13.34
N LEU A 132 2.98 2.94 -14.28
CA LEU A 132 3.79 3.94 -14.96
C LEU A 132 2.92 4.98 -15.67
N ASP A 133 1.83 4.56 -16.32
CA ASP A 133 0.90 5.46 -17.00
C ASP A 133 0.26 6.46 -16.03
N ASN A 134 -0.14 5.99 -14.84
CA ASN A 134 -0.66 6.85 -13.78
C ASN A 134 0.40 7.87 -13.31
N ALA A 135 1.62 7.40 -13.01
CA ALA A 135 2.72 8.29 -12.61
C ALA A 135 3.03 9.35 -13.69
N MET A 136 3.07 8.95 -14.95
CA MET A 136 3.32 9.84 -16.08
C MET A 136 2.20 10.86 -16.30
N LEU A 137 0.94 10.52 -16.01
CA LEU A 137 -0.19 11.46 -16.06
C LEU A 137 -0.13 12.51 -14.93
N GLN A 138 0.40 12.16 -13.76
CA GLN A 138 0.57 13.11 -12.65
C GLN A 138 1.79 14.02 -12.80
N LEU A 139 2.76 13.64 -13.66
CA LEU A 139 4.03 14.33 -13.82
C LEU A 139 3.90 15.85 -14.08
N PRO A 140 3.04 16.34 -14.99
CA PRO A 140 2.91 17.78 -15.24
C PRO A 140 2.48 18.58 -14.00
N ARG A 141 1.58 18.02 -13.18
CA ARG A 141 1.14 18.65 -11.93
C ARG A 141 2.30 18.74 -10.94
N VAL A 142 3.02 17.64 -10.75
CA VAL A 142 4.15 17.57 -9.80
C VAL A 142 5.25 18.54 -10.22
N GLU A 143 5.60 18.57 -11.51
CA GLU A 143 6.56 19.50 -12.10
C GLU A 143 6.20 20.97 -11.79
N LYS A 144 4.96 21.38 -12.10
CA LYS A 144 4.44 22.73 -11.88
C LYS A 144 4.61 23.21 -10.43
N HIS A 145 4.39 22.31 -9.45
CA HIS A 145 4.44 22.65 -8.03
C HIS A 145 5.82 22.45 -7.38
N ARG A 146 6.71 21.68 -8.01
CA ARG A 146 8.08 21.44 -7.54
C ARG A 146 9.10 22.39 -8.15
N HIS A 147 8.78 23.00 -9.28
CA HIS A 147 9.72 23.83 -10.06
C HIS A 147 11.01 23.06 -10.41
N LEU A 148 10.87 21.77 -10.72
CA LEU A 148 11.96 20.90 -11.15
C LEU A 148 11.82 20.58 -12.63
N ASP A 149 12.93 20.27 -13.30
CA ASP A 149 12.93 19.87 -14.70
C ASP A 149 12.15 18.57 -14.93
N ARG A 150 11.32 18.54 -15.97
CA ARG A 150 10.49 17.38 -16.32
C ARG A 150 11.33 16.14 -16.61
N ALA A 151 12.43 16.27 -17.35
CA ALA A 151 13.25 15.11 -17.70
C ALA A 151 13.94 14.52 -16.46
N PHE A 152 14.34 15.37 -15.52
CA PHE A 152 14.82 14.94 -14.21
C PHE A 152 13.77 14.13 -13.44
N ILE A 153 12.55 14.65 -13.28
CA ILE A 153 11.48 13.93 -12.56
C ILE A 153 11.15 12.61 -13.27
N LYS A 154 11.06 12.62 -14.61
CA LYS A 154 10.78 11.41 -15.40
C LYS A 154 11.81 10.31 -15.20
N ARG A 155 13.08 10.64 -14.94
CA ARG A 155 14.14 9.67 -14.63
C ARG A 155 14.05 9.09 -13.21
N LEU A 156 13.35 9.76 -12.31
CA LEU A 156 13.11 9.28 -10.94
C LEU A 156 11.92 8.32 -10.86
N ILE A 157 11.02 8.37 -11.85
CA ILE A 157 9.94 7.42 -12.05
C ILE A 157 10.53 6.14 -12.65
#